data_AF-A0A2E0HJ67-F1
#
_entry.id   AF-A0A2E0HJ67-F1
#
_cell.length_a   1.000
_cell.length_b   1.000
_cell.length_c   1.000
_cell.angle_alpha   90.00
_cell.angle_beta   90.00
_cell.angle_gamma   90.00
#
_symmetry.space_group_name_H-M   'P 1'
#
loop_
_entity.id
_entity.type
_entity.pdbx_description
1 polymer ?
#
loop_
_entity_poly.entity_id
_entity_poly.type
_entity_poly.pdbx_seq_one_letter_code
_entity_poly.pdbx_strand_id
1 'polypeptide(L)'
;MGLEAARRGRRAGYCLLLLIMALPGRAASCGEQSPQHCLQQHIQQHMDQTAATTSPLTADLRQQWAFELRQAAGNPDGQYPATETWQRLQREENFLQLLRSGKLQPAAALIPQLRGPFHDLWAVRAESLLLEQYLLQVEDAKALGLKRQLVTQALELNGDPAAVLLEIAWHQALGGAPEAALASLEAARVDAFSSTRLHSLHAAGHQLVRVSRARFLDPTAPRQCDTADESLTRTLRDYFHPQHQSLLTALWQAPQPSLAWRNQTYLIRLYLNAGGCNFWRSLHQQHLVRAAISLPLSTAEQLEQMVLLHRTLRRYLP
;
A
#
# COMPACT_ATOMS: atom_id res chain seq x y z
N MET A 1 -19.29 0.17 -36.47
CA MET A 1 -18.16 -0.73 -36.13
C MET A 1 -17.55 -0.53 -34.73
N GLY A 2 -17.92 0.50 -33.94
CA GLY A 2 -17.31 0.76 -32.61
C GLY A 2 -17.94 0.09 -31.38
N LEU A 3 -19.09 -0.60 -31.51
CA LEU A 3 -19.82 -1.17 -30.36
C LEU A 3 -19.41 -2.60 -30.00
N GLU A 4 -18.79 -3.34 -30.93
CA GLU A 4 -18.32 -4.71 -30.68
C GLU A 4 -16.93 -4.76 -30.02
N ALA A 5 -16.07 -3.78 -30.28
CA ALA A 5 -14.77 -3.65 -29.62
C ALA A 5 -14.92 -3.33 -28.12
N ALA A 6 -15.88 -2.48 -27.75
CA ALA A 6 -16.18 -2.15 -26.36
C ALA A 6 -16.79 -3.32 -25.57
N ARG A 7 -17.52 -4.23 -26.24
CA ARG A 7 -18.04 -5.46 -25.62
C ARG A 7 -16.95 -6.54 -25.45
N ARG A 8 -15.95 -6.60 -26.34
CA ARG A 8 -14.80 -7.52 -26.19
C ARG A 8 -13.86 -7.07 -25.06
N GLY A 9 -13.62 -5.76 -24.89
CA GLY A 9 -12.79 -5.23 -23.79
C GLY A 9 -13.37 -5.49 -22.40
N ARG A 10 -14.70 -5.39 -22.24
CA ARG A 10 -15.36 -5.72 -20.94
C ARG A 10 -15.36 -7.22 -20.65
N ARG A 11 -15.57 -8.08 -21.67
CA ARG A 11 -15.53 -9.54 -21.50
C ARG A 11 -14.12 -10.05 -21.16
N ALA A 12 -13.07 -9.43 -21.70
CA ALA A 12 -11.69 -9.74 -21.33
C ALA A 12 -11.39 -9.40 -19.85
N GLY A 13 -11.95 -8.31 -19.32
CA GLY A 13 -11.82 -7.93 -17.91
C GLY A 13 -12.53 -8.89 -16.94
N TYR A 14 -13.73 -9.38 -17.30
CA TYR A 14 -14.43 -10.39 -16.51
C TYR A 14 -13.76 -11.76 -16.57
N CYS A 15 -13.17 -12.13 -17.72
CA CYS A 15 -12.39 -13.36 -17.84
C CYS A 15 -11.10 -13.31 -17.02
N LEU A 16 -10.42 -12.17 -16.91
CA LEU A 16 -9.23 -12.05 -16.07
C LEU A 16 -9.56 -12.22 -14.57
N LEU A 17 -10.68 -11.64 -14.13
CA LEU A 17 -11.17 -11.78 -12.75
C LEU A 17 -11.67 -13.20 -12.43
N LEU A 18 -12.30 -13.88 -13.38
CA LEU A 18 -12.70 -15.28 -13.23
C LEU A 18 -11.52 -16.25 -13.36
N LEU A 19 -10.49 -15.94 -14.16
CA LEU A 19 -9.24 -16.73 -14.20
C LEU A 19 -8.43 -16.58 -12.92
N ILE A 20 -8.41 -15.42 -12.27
CA ILE A 20 -7.80 -15.25 -10.93
C ILE A 20 -8.57 -16.07 -9.88
N MET A 21 -9.87 -16.30 -10.09
CA MET A 21 -10.72 -17.14 -9.23
C MET A 21 -10.64 -18.65 -9.58
N ALA A 22 -10.04 -19.03 -10.73
CA ALA A 22 -10.10 -20.37 -11.29
C ALA A 22 -8.73 -20.89 -11.81
N LEU A 23 -7.62 -20.55 -11.14
CA LEU A 23 -6.32 -21.19 -11.38
C LEU A 23 -6.10 -22.33 -10.38
N PRO A 24 -6.44 -23.59 -10.71
CA PRO A 24 -5.91 -24.76 -10.03
C PRO A 24 -4.53 -25.06 -10.60
N GLY A 25 -3.48 -24.60 -9.92
CA GLY A 25 -2.11 -24.91 -10.36
C GLY A 25 -1.08 -24.28 -9.46
N ARG A 26 -0.57 -25.05 -8.50
CA ARG A 26 0.50 -24.73 -7.51
C ARG A 26 0.18 -23.79 -6.34
N ALA A 27 -1.03 -23.24 -6.23
CA ALA A 27 -1.46 -22.41 -5.09
C ALA A 27 -2.01 -23.21 -3.87
N ALA A 28 -1.84 -24.54 -3.85
CA ALA A 28 -2.49 -25.42 -2.87
C ALA A 28 -1.95 -25.32 -1.43
N SER A 29 -0.83 -24.63 -1.17
CA SER A 29 -0.20 -24.63 0.17
C SER A 29 -0.59 -23.45 1.09
N CYS A 30 -1.27 -22.42 0.57
CA CYS A 30 -1.58 -21.21 1.34
C CYS A 30 -3.04 -21.11 1.82
N GLY A 31 -3.84 -22.16 1.63
CA GLY A 31 -5.29 -22.12 1.90
C GLY A 31 -5.66 -21.80 3.34
N GLU A 32 -4.83 -22.22 4.30
CA GLU A 32 -5.09 -22.12 5.74
C GLU A 32 -4.12 -21.18 6.47
N GLN A 33 -3.12 -20.63 5.77
CA GLN A 33 -2.08 -19.79 6.36
C GLN A 33 -2.45 -18.29 6.33
N SER A 34 -1.84 -17.50 7.21
CA SER A 34 -1.95 -16.04 7.14
C SER A 34 -1.33 -15.53 5.82
N PRO A 35 -1.84 -14.41 5.25
CA PRO A 35 -1.33 -13.88 3.99
C PRO A 35 0.17 -13.58 4.07
N GLN A 36 0.63 -13.04 5.21
CA GLN A 36 2.04 -12.73 5.44
C GLN A 36 2.91 -13.99 5.43
N HIS A 37 2.47 -15.06 6.11
CA HIS A 37 3.23 -16.31 6.15
C HIS A 37 3.33 -16.99 4.79
N CYS A 38 2.22 -17.02 4.04
CA CYS A 38 2.21 -17.54 2.67
C CYS A 38 3.20 -16.78 1.77
N LEU A 39 3.15 -15.44 1.81
CA LEU A 39 4.06 -14.61 1.03
C LEU A 39 5.52 -14.82 1.44
N GLN A 40 5.79 -14.96 2.75
CA GLN A 40 7.12 -15.26 3.27
C GLN A 40 7.67 -16.59 2.76
N GLN A 41 6.86 -17.66 2.78
CA GLN A 41 7.27 -18.97 2.24
C GLN A 41 7.58 -18.88 0.73
N HIS A 42 6.73 -18.17 -0.02
CA HIS A 42 6.92 -17.98 -1.45
C HIS A 42 8.22 -17.21 -1.76
N ILE A 43 8.49 -16.10 -1.06
CA ILE A 43 9.74 -15.35 -1.20
C ILE A 43 10.93 -16.24 -0.86
N GLN A 44 10.88 -16.98 0.26
CA GLN A 44 11.99 -17.83 0.68
C GLN A 44 12.34 -18.90 -0.37
N GLN A 45 11.33 -19.58 -0.93
CA GLN A 45 11.54 -20.58 -1.99
C GLN A 45 12.28 -20.00 -3.19
N HIS A 46 11.92 -18.78 -3.61
CA HIS A 46 12.59 -18.11 -4.73
C HIS A 46 13.96 -17.55 -4.34
N MET A 47 14.15 -17.06 -3.13
CA MET A 47 15.46 -16.63 -2.62
C MET A 47 16.46 -17.79 -2.63
N ASP A 48 16.04 -19.00 -2.24
CA ASP A 48 16.88 -20.20 -2.23
C ASP A 48 17.23 -20.67 -3.65
N GLN A 49 16.30 -20.56 -4.60
CA GLN A 49 16.57 -20.87 -6.02
C GLN A 49 17.52 -19.85 -6.66
N THR A 50 17.41 -18.58 -6.26
CA THR A 50 18.26 -17.49 -6.76
C THR A 50 19.64 -17.47 -6.09
N ALA A 51 19.82 -18.26 -5.02
CA ALA A 51 21.06 -18.34 -4.24
C ALA A 51 22.30 -18.68 -5.08
N ALA A 52 22.10 -19.37 -6.20
CA ALA A 52 23.13 -19.79 -7.17
C ALA A 52 23.65 -18.66 -8.08
N THR A 53 23.00 -17.49 -8.10
CA THR A 53 23.43 -16.34 -8.93
C THR A 53 24.16 -15.29 -8.09
N THR A 54 25.30 -14.81 -8.57
CA THR A 54 26.27 -13.95 -7.84
C THR A 54 26.08 -12.45 -8.12
N SER A 55 24.87 -12.00 -8.46
CA SER A 55 24.63 -10.58 -8.78
C SER A 55 24.71 -9.68 -7.52
N PRO A 56 25.24 -8.45 -7.59
CA PRO A 56 25.17 -7.50 -6.47
C PRO A 56 23.73 -7.15 -6.06
N LEU A 57 22.77 -7.13 -7.00
CA LEU A 57 21.33 -6.98 -6.70
C LEU A 57 20.83 -8.10 -5.79
N THR A 58 21.38 -9.31 -5.92
CA THR A 58 21.02 -10.43 -5.03
C THR A 58 21.66 -10.33 -3.64
N ALA A 59 22.69 -9.50 -3.42
CA ALA A 59 23.32 -9.35 -2.10
C ALA A 59 22.53 -8.38 -1.20
N ASP A 60 22.16 -7.20 -1.69
CA ASP A 60 21.34 -6.25 -0.92
C ASP A 60 19.94 -6.81 -0.65
N LEU A 61 19.30 -7.42 -1.66
CA LEU A 61 18.01 -8.08 -1.50
C LEU A 61 18.03 -9.18 -0.41
N ARG A 62 19.13 -9.93 -0.29
CA ARG A 62 19.31 -10.90 0.80
C ARG A 62 19.41 -10.24 2.17
N GLN A 63 20.09 -9.10 2.27
CA GLN A 63 20.14 -8.34 3.53
C GLN A 63 18.76 -7.81 3.91
N GLN A 64 18.04 -7.25 2.95
CA GLN A 64 16.65 -6.80 3.10
C GLN A 64 15.74 -7.94 3.55
N TRP A 65 15.87 -9.12 2.96
CA TRP A 65 15.06 -10.28 3.33
C TRP A 65 15.41 -10.83 4.72
N ALA A 66 16.70 -10.93 5.05
CA ALA A 66 17.15 -11.34 6.37
C ALA A 66 16.65 -10.39 7.47
N PHE A 67 16.53 -9.09 7.18
CA PHE A 67 15.90 -8.12 8.08
C PHE A 67 14.44 -8.48 8.33
N GLU A 68 13.65 -8.75 7.28
CA GLU A 68 12.23 -9.08 7.42
C GLU A 68 12.00 -10.38 8.21
N LEU A 69 12.80 -11.43 7.97
CA LEU A 69 12.72 -12.68 8.72
C LEU A 69 12.97 -12.46 10.22
N ARG A 70 13.91 -11.58 10.56
CA ARG A 70 14.24 -11.26 11.96
C ARG A 70 13.16 -10.43 12.65
N GLN A 71 12.55 -9.48 11.93
CA GLN A 71 11.39 -8.73 12.43
C GLN A 71 10.20 -9.66 12.68
N ALA A 72 9.92 -10.59 11.77
CA ALA A 72 8.85 -11.57 11.91
C ALA A 72 9.07 -12.51 13.12
N ALA A 73 10.31 -12.84 13.45
CA ALA A 73 10.66 -13.66 14.61
C ALA A 73 10.54 -12.93 15.97
N GLY A 74 10.13 -11.66 15.99
CA GLY A 74 9.99 -10.89 17.23
C GLY A 74 11.33 -10.63 17.93
N ASN A 75 12.42 -10.52 17.19
CA ASN A 75 13.75 -10.21 17.72
C ASN A 75 14.22 -8.80 17.28
N PRO A 76 13.57 -7.72 17.77
CA PRO A 76 13.87 -6.34 17.40
C PRO A 76 15.13 -5.77 18.10
N ASP A 77 15.63 -6.41 19.16
CA ASP A 77 16.68 -5.84 20.04
C ASP A 77 18.04 -6.53 19.93
N GLY A 78 18.16 -7.61 19.15
CA GLY A 78 19.45 -8.30 19.03
C GLY A 78 20.47 -7.50 18.21
N GLN A 79 21.75 -7.84 18.34
CA GLN A 79 22.81 -7.21 17.54
C GLN A 79 22.55 -7.38 16.04
N TYR A 80 22.44 -6.26 15.34
CA TYR A 80 22.22 -6.21 13.90
C TYR A 80 23.53 -5.97 13.17
N PRO A 81 23.70 -6.50 11.95
CA PRO A 81 24.84 -6.17 11.10
C PRO A 81 24.95 -4.65 10.92
N ALA A 82 26.16 -4.09 11.11
CA ALA A 82 26.43 -2.65 10.96
C ALA A 82 26.53 -2.21 9.48
N THR A 83 25.64 -2.74 8.63
CA THR A 83 25.55 -2.38 7.22
C THR A 83 24.59 -1.21 7.03
N GLU A 84 24.77 -0.44 5.96
CA GLU A 84 23.94 0.73 5.67
C GLU A 84 22.45 0.35 5.51
N THR A 85 22.16 -0.76 4.81
CA THR A 85 20.80 -1.26 4.60
C THR A 85 20.10 -1.58 5.93
N TRP A 86 20.75 -2.30 6.83
CA TRP A 86 20.17 -2.62 8.15
C TRP A 86 19.95 -1.36 8.98
N GLN A 87 20.92 -0.45 9.05
CA GLN A 87 20.79 0.80 9.81
C GLN A 87 19.68 1.70 9.26
N ARG A 88 19.48 1.75 7.93
CA ARG A 88 18.36 2.48 7.34
C ARG A 88 17.02 1.84 7.72
N LEU A 89 16.87 0.52 7.55
CA LEU A 89 15.63 -0.18 7.89
C LEU A 89 15.29 -0.06 9.38
N GLN A 90 16.26 -0.11 10.28
CA GLN A 90 16.05 0.10 11.72
C GLN A 90 15.51 1.50 12.03
N ARG A 91 16.08 2.55 11.41
CA ARG A 91 15.59 3.93 11.61
C ARG A 91 14.15 4.07 11.13
N GLU A 92 13.82 3.48 9.98
CA GLU A 92 12.46 3.43 9.46
C GLU A 92 11.50 2.72 10.45
N GLU A 93 11.86 1.55 10.98
CA GLU A 93 11.02 0.84 11.96
C GLU A 93 10.83 1.64 13.27
N ASN A 94 11.89 2.28 13.78
CA ASN A 94 11.81 3.10 14.98
C ASN A 94 10.83 4.27 14.78
N PHE A 95 10.91 4.96 13.63
CA PHE A 95 9.95 5.99 13.28
C PHE A 95 8.51 5.47 13.24
N LEU A 96 8.28 4.32 12.59
CA LEU A 96 6.95 3.70 12.52
C LEU A 96 6.43 3.29 13.89
N GLN A 97 7.29 2.81 14.79
CA GLN A 97 6.92 2.47 16.16
C GLN A 97 6.50 3.72 16.95
N LEU A 98 7.20 4.84 16.78
CA LEU A 98 6.81 6.12 17.39
C LEU A 98 5.45 6.60 16.85
N LEU A 99 5.21 6.50 15.53
CA LEU A 99 3.90 6.83 14.96
C LEU A 99 2.78 5.95 15.54
N ARG A 100 2.97 4.61 15.56
CA ARG A 100 1.97 3.67 16.10
C ARG A 100 1.68 3.89 17.59
N SER A 101 2.66 4.37 18.35
CA SER A 101 2.49 4.70 19.78
C SER A 101 1.97 6.13 20.02
N GLY A 102 1.59 6.86 18.98
CA GLY A 102 1.07 8.23 19.08
C GLY A 102 2.12 9.28 19.45
N LYS A 103 3.41 8.92 19.47
CA LYS A 103 4.53 9.80 19.84
C LYS A 103 4.97 10.64 18.65
N LEU A 104 4.08 11.54 18.19
CA LEU A 104 4.27 12.29 16.94
C LEU A 104 5.43 13.30 16.99
N GLN A 105 5.66 13.94 18.14
CA GLN A 105 6.79 14.88 18.32
C GLN A 105 8.15 14.17 18.24
N PRO A 106 8.41 13.08 19.00
CA PRO A 106 9.59 12.25 18.80
C PRO A 106 9.73 11.70 17.37
N ALA A 107 8.64 11.27 16.73
CA ALA A 107 8.68 10.79 15.35
C ALA A 107 9.15 11.90 14.39
N ALA A 108 8.60 13.12 14.52
CA ALA A 108 9.01 14.26 13.72
C ALA A 108 10.51 14.58 13.84
N ALA A 109 11.08 14.45 15.05
CA ALA A 109 12.51 14.68 15.28
C ALA A 109 13.43 13.66 14.58
N LEU A 110 12.93 12.47 14.21
CA LEU A 110 13.70 11.47 13.46
C LEU A 110 13.74 11.72 11.95
N ILE A 111 12.83 12.55 11.42
CA ILE A 111 12.69 12.77 9.97
C ILE A 111 14.01 13.18 9.29
N PRO A 112 14.83 14.11 9.82
CA PRO A 112 16.10 14.47 9.19
C PRO A 112 17.10 13.30 9.05
N GLN A 113 16.93 12.24 9.84
CA GLN A 113 17.76 11.04 9.81
C GLN A 113 17.26 10.00 8.80
N LEU A 114 15.99 10.11 8.36
CA LEU A 114 15.35 9.27 7.37
C LEU A 114 15.65 9.86 5.98
N ARG A 115 16.80 9.49 5.43
CA ARG A 115 17.27 10.00 4.14
C ARG A 115 16.42 9.43 2.99
N GLY A 116 15.39 10.17 2.61
CA GLY A 116 14.53 9.87 1.47
C GLY A 116 13.34 8.96 1.81
N PRO A 117 12.66 8.43 0.78
CA PRO A 117 11.47 7.60 0.98
C PRO A 117 11.79 6.28 1.67
N PHE A 118 10.79 5.70 2.32
CA PHE A 118 10.90 4.40 2.98
C PHE A 118 11.22 3.31 1.97
N HIS A 119 12.04 2.33 2.37
CA HIS A 119 12.30 1.16 1.54
C HIS A 119 11.17 0.16 1.65
N ASP A 120 10.01 0.47 1.11
CA ASP A 120 8.89 -0.45 1.00
C ASP A 120 8.11 -0.17 -0.29
N LEU A 121 7.02 -0.88 -0.51
CA LEU A 121 6.23 -0.78 -1.74
C LEU A 121 5.61 0.61 -1.90
N TRP A 122 5.33 1.29 -0.79
CA TRP A 122 4.74 2.62 -0.83
C TRP A 122 5.76 3.66 -1.24
N ALA A 123 7.03 3.47 -0.86
CA ALA A 123 8.12 4.40 -1.12
C ALA A 123 7.71 5.84 -0.75
N VAL A 124 7.13 5.99 0.45
CA VAL A 124 6.60 7.25 0.98
C VAL A 124 7.63 7.96 1.84
N ARG A 125 7.51 9.27 1.93
CA ARG A 125 8.29 10.09 2.86
C ARG A 125 7.73 9.98 4.27
N ALA A 126 8.61 10.13 5.27
CA ALA A 126 8.23 10.10 6.69
C ALA A 126 7.17 11.17 7.00
N GLU A 127 7.31 12.34 6.40
CA GLU A 127 6.42 13.48 6.50
C GLU A 127 5.00 13.14 6.05
N SER A 128 4.84 12.32 5.01
CA SER A 128 3.53 11.91 4.51
C SER A 128 2.80 10.98 5.48
N LEU A 129 3.53 10.08 6.14
CA LEU A 129 2.99 9.25 7.22
C LEU A 129 2.66 10.09 8.47
N LEU A 130 3.50 11.07 8.79
CA LEU A 130 3.22 12.00 9.90
C LEU A 130 1.98 12.87 9.60
N LEU A 131 1.82 13.32 8.36
CA LEU A 131 0.64 14.03 7.87
C LEU A 131 -0.62 13.19 8.07
N GLU A 132 -0.61 11.93 7.65
CA GLU A 132 -1.71 10.98 7.90
C GLU A 132 -2.05 10.91 9.39
N GLN A 133 -1.05 10.76 10.27
CA GLN A 133 -1.28 10.66 11.71
C GLN A 133 -1.83 11.94 12.34
N TYR A 134 -1.35 13.12 11.91
CA TYR A 134 -1.91 14.39 12.39
C TYR A 134 -3.40 14.52 12.04
N LEU A 135 -3.80 14.10 10.84
CA LEU A 135 -5.20 14.15 10.42
C LEU A 135 -6.06 13.14 11.19
N LEU A 136 -5.56 11.92 11.42
CA LEU A 136 -6.27 10.93 12.26
C LEU A 136 -6.45 11.42 13.70
N GLN A 137 -5.55 12.27 14.20
CA GLN A 137 -5.64 12.88 15.53
C GLN A 137 -6.31 14.26 15.54
N VAL A 138 -6.89 14.70 14.40
CA VAL A 138 -7.59 15.98 14.25
C VAL A 138 -6.69 17.20 14.57
N GLU A 139 -5.41 17.08 14.26
CA GLU A 139 -4.41 18.16 14.40
C GLU A 139 -4.25 18.97 13.08
N ASP A 140 -5.36 19.48 12.53
CA ASP A 140 -5.44 20.08 11.19
C ASP A 140 -4.41 21.19 10.93
N ALA A 141 -4.14 22.03 11.94
CA ALA A 141 -3.17 23.11 11.82
C ALA A 141 -1.74 22.58 11.59
N LYS A 142 -1.35 21.49 12.28
CA LYS A 142 -0.04 20.85 12.08
C LYS A 142 0.03 20.14 10.74
N ALA A 143 -1.04 19.44 10.36
CA ALA A 143 -1.16 18.81 9.05
C ALA A 143 -1.02 19.82 7.90
N LEU A 144 -1.69 20.97 8.00
CA LEU A 144 -1.59 22.05 7.01
C LEU A 144 -0.20 22.67 6.97
N GLY A 145 0.43 22.90 8.13
CA GLY A 145 1.80 23.39 8.22
C GLY A 145 2.79 22.45 7.51
N LEU A 146 2.68 21.15 7.77
CA LEU A 146 3.52 20.13 7.14
C LEU A 146 3.28 20.01 5.63
N LYS A 147 2.02 20.06 5.17
CA LYS A 147 1.68 20.13 3.74
C LYS A 147 2.37 21.30 3.06
N ARG A 148 2.30 22.50 3.64
CA ARG A 148 2.94 23.70 3.08
C ARG A 148 4.44 23.51 2.98
N GLN A 149 5.08 23.03 4.04
CA GLN A 149 6.51 22.75 4.06
C GLN A 149 6.92 21.77 2.94
N LEU A 150 6.20 20.65 2.79
CA LEU A 150 6.50 19.65 1.75
C LEU A 150 6.43 20.21 0.33
N VAL A 151 5.42 21.03 0.05
CA VAL A 151 5.24 21.65 -1.27
C VAL A 151 6.31 22.72 -1.51
N THR A 152 6.59 23.57 -0.51
CA THR A 152 7.64 24.59 -0.61
C THR A 152 9.00 23.95 -0.88
N GLN A 153 9.37 22.91 -0.14
CA GLN A 153 10.63 22.18 -0.36
C GLN A 153 10.71 21.57 -1.76
N ALA A 154 9.61 21.01 -2.27
CA ALA A 154 9.57 20.45 -3.62
C ALA A 154 9.82 21.52 -4.70
N LEU A 155 9.30 22.74 -4.48
CA LEU A 155 9.53 23.88 -5.38
C LEU A 155 10.98 24.40 -5.27
N GLU A 156 11.50 24.56 -4.04
CA GLU A 156 12.85 25.08 -3.80
C GLU A 156 13.96 24.16 -4.32
N LEU A 157 13.76 22.85 -4.22
CA LEU A 157 14.74 21.84 -4.65
C LEU A 157 14.60 21.45 -6.12
N ASN A 158 13.80 22.18 -6.92
CA ASN A 158 13.47 21.82 -8.31
C ASN A 158 12.98 20.36 -8.44
N GLY A 159 12.21 19.88 -7.47
CA GLY A 159 11.57 18.56 -7.50
C GLY A 159 10.35 18.53 -8.42
N ASP A 160 9.54 17.48 -8.30
CA ASP A 160 8.25 17.35 -8.99
C ASP A 160 7.09 17.64 -8.00
N PRO A 161 6.54 18.88 -7.98
CA PRO A 161 5.46 19.24 -7.08
C PRO A 161 4.19 18.42 -7.30
N ALA A 162 3.94 17.95 -8.53
CA ALA A 162 2.77 17.13 -8.84
C ALA A 162 2.88 15.78 -8.13
N ALA A 163 4.04 15.10 -8.22
CA ALA A 163 4.29 13.87 -7.47
C ALA A 163 4.11 14.07 -5.95
N VAL A 164 4.60 15.18 -5.40
CA VAL A 164 4.46 15.51 -3.98
C VAL A 164 3.00 15.74 -3.59
N LEU A 165 2.23 16.48 -4.40
CA LEU A 165 0.82 16.74 -4.15
C LEU A 165 -0.03 15.48 -4.26
N LEU A 166 0.28 14.58 -5.19
CA LEU A 166 -0.36 13.26 -5.25
C LEU A 166 -0.08 12.46 -3.98
N GLU A 167 1.18 12.37 -3.53
CA GLU A 167 1.50 11.67 -2.28
C GLU A 167 0.75 12.26 -1.07
N ILE A 168 0.73 13.60 -0.95
CA ILE A 168 -0.02 14.32 0.08
C ILE A 168 -1.51 13.97 0.00
N ALA A 169 -2.11 13.99 -1.19
CA ALA A 169 -3.52 13.69 -1.38
C ALA A 169 -3.88 12.28 -0.89
N TRP A 170 -3.04 11.29 -1.21
CA TRP A 170 -3.25 9.92 -0.76
C TRP A 170 -3.24 9.84 0.77
N HIS A 171 -2.23 10.43 1.43
CA HIS A 171 -2.17 10.41 2.90
C HIS A 171 -3.23 11.29 3.58
N GLN A 172 -3.72 12.33 2.94
CA GLN A 172 -4.90 13.07 3.40
C GLN A 172 -6.17 12.22 3.33
N ALA A 173 -6.35 11.43 2.26
CA ALA A 173 -7.48 10.52 2.15
C ALA A 173 -7.42 9.41 3.21
N LEU A 174 -6.24 8.85 3.47
CA LEU A 174 -6.01 7.86 4.53
C LEU A 174 -6.20 8.44 5.94
N GLY A 175 -5.89 9.72 6.11
CA GLY A 175 -6.03 10.45 7.36
C GLY A 175 -7.45 10.95 7.65
N GLY A 176 -8.42 10.65 6.79
CA GLY A 176 -9.81 11.05 6.99
C GLY A 176 -10.15 12.49 6.56
N ALA A 177 -9.31 13.11 5.73
CA ALA A 177 -9.53 14.45 5.17
C ALA A 177 -9.78 14.41 3.64
N PRO A 178 -10.89 13.79 3.17
CA PRO A 178 -11.15 13.56 1.74
C PRO A 178 -11.28 14.85 0.93
N GLU A 179 -11.81 15.94 1.51
CA GLU A 179 -11.91 17.22 0.78
C GLU A 179 -10.54 17.88 0.59
N ALA A 180 -9.69 17.82 1.61
CA ALA A 180 -8.33 18.32 1.51
C ALA A 180 -7.50 17.48 0.51
N ALA A 181 -7.74 16.16 0.49
CA ALA A 181 -7.15 15.25 -0.48
C ALA A 181 -7.59 15.58 -1.91
N LEU A 182 -8.88 15.82 -2.15
CA LEU A 182 -9.41 16.22 -3.45
C LEU A 182 -8.75 17.51 -3.94
N ALA A 183 -8.68 18.53 -3.09
CA ALA A 183 -8.02 19.79 -3.42
C ALA A 183 -6.53 19.60 -3.76
N SER A 184 -5.83 18.68 -3.08
CA SER A 184 -4.44 18.33 -3.42
C SER A 184 -4.31 17.59 -4.76
N LEU A 185 -5.24 16.70 -5.10
CA LEU A 185 -5.28 16.05 -6.42
C LEU A 185 -5.46 17.07 -7.53
N GLU A 186 -6.45 17.95 -7.41
CA GLU A 186 -6.75 19.00 -8.39
C GLU A 186 -5.57 19.98 -8.54
N ALA A 187 -4.92 20.33 -7.43
CA ALA A 187 -3.73 21.19 -7.43
C ALA A 187 -2.50 20.54 -8.07
N ALA A 188 -2.43 19.20 -8.13
CA ALA A 188 -1.32 18.50 -8.78
C ALA A 188 -1.27 18.74 -10.30
N ARG A 189 -2.38 19.21 -10.91
CA ARG A 189 -2.48 19.58 -12.34
C ARG A 189 -1.96 18.48 -13.28
N VAL A 190 -2.28 17.23 -12.99
CA VAL A 190 -1.95 16.09 -13.85
C VAL A 190 -2.81 16.16 -15.11
N ASP A 191 -2.16 16.38 -16.25
CA ASP A 191 -2.78 16.54 -17.57
C ASP A 191 -2.23 15.53 -18.57
N ALA A 192 -2.74 15.54 -19.82
CA ALA A 192 -2.37 14.59 -20.88
C ALA A 192 -0.87 14.47 -21.20
N PHE A 193 -0.04 15.44 -20.81
CA PHE A 193 1.41 15.43 -21.01
C PHE A 193 2.18 14.87 -19.81
N SER A 194 1.50 14.68 -18.68
CA SER A 194 2.07 14.06 -17.49
C SER A 194 2.38 12.58 -17.72
N SER A 195 3.38 12.06 -17.02
CA SER A 195 3.77 10.65 -17.14
C SER A 195 2.60 9.69 -16.87
N THR A 196 2.61 8.52 -17.51
CA THR A 196 1.61 7.47 -17.29
C THR A 196 1.48 7.07 -15.81
N ARG A 197 2.59 7.15 -15.07
CA ARG A 197 2.61 6.90 -13.62
C ARG A 197 1.80 7.95 -12.86
N LEU A 198 2.01 9.24 -13.13
CA LEU A 198 1.27 10.32 -12.46
C LEU A 198 -0.21 10.27 -12.80
N HIS A 199 -0.56 10.02 -14.07
CA HIS A 199 -1.95 9.80 -14.49
C HIS A 199 -2.63 8.67 -13.72
N SER A 200 -1.97 7.51 -13.63
CA SER A 200 -2.52 6.36 -12.91
C SER A 200 -2.68 6.66 -11.42
N LEU A 201 -1.70 7.33 -10.80
CA LEU A 201 -1.77 7.75 -9.40
C LEU A 201 -2.87 8.78 -9.12
N HIS A 202 -3.08 9.72 -10.04
CA HIS A 202 -4.13 10.72 -9.94
C HIS A 202 -5.52 10.08 -10.06
N ALA A 203 -5.72 9.22 -11.07
CA ALA A 203 -6.98 8.49 -11.27
C ALA A 203 -7.32 7.57 -10.09
N ALA A 204 -6.35 6.79 -9.60
CA ALA A 204 -6.52 5.93 -8.43
C ALA A 204 -6.73 6.76 -7.14
N GLY A 205 -6.07 7.92 -7.03
CA GLY A 205 -6.27 8.88 -5.95
C GLY A 205 -7.72 9.34 -5.85
N HIS A 206 -8.38 9.67 -6.97
CA HIS A 206 -9.81 10.02 -6.97
C HIS A 206 -10.70 8.87 -6.46
N GLN A 207 -10.37 7.62 -6.82
CA GLN A 207 -11.11 6.46 -6.29
C GLN A 207 -10.92 6.35 -4.78
N LEU A 208 -9.69 6.53 -4.28
CA LEU A 208 -9.38 6.48 -2.86
C LEU A 208 -10.09 7.60 -2.08
N VAL A 209 -10.10 8.83 -2.59
CA VAL A 209 -10.83 9.97 -2.01
C VAL A 209 -12.32 9.69 -1.90
N ARG A 210 -12.93 9.11 -2.94
CA ARG A 210 -14.35 8.74 -2.91
C ARG A 210 -14.65 7.74 -1.78
N VAL A 211 -13.78 6.76 -1.59
CA VAL A 211 -13.93 5.78 -0.50
C VAL A 211 -13.68 6.42 0.85
N SER A 212 -12.67 7.29 0.97
CA SER A 212 -12.38 8.04 2.19
C SER A 212 -13.60 8.84 2.65
N ARG A 213 -14.23 9.60 1.73
CA ARG A 213 -15.48 10.32 2.00
C ARG A 213 -16.57 9.39 2.50
N ALA A 214 -16.82 8.29 1.80
CA ALA A 214 -17.85 7.32 2.19
C ALA A 214 -17.54 6.58 3.51
N ARG A 215 -16.30 6.55 3.99
CA ARG A 215 -15.93 5.79 5.21
C ARG A 215 -15.76 6.67 6.43
N PHE A 216 -15.21 7.87 6.26
CA PHE A 216 -14.99 8.81 7.36
C PHE A 216 -16.17 9.75 7.59
N LEU A 217 -16.85 10.20 6.52
CA LEU A 217 -17.87 11.25 6.62
C LEU A 217 -19.30 10.74 6.57
N ASP A 218 -19.55 9.53 6.05
CA ASP A 218 -20.88 8.93 6.04
C ASP A 218 -21.17 8.26 7.40
N PRO A 219 -22.15 8.75 8.18
CA PRO A 219 -22.50 8.17 9.47
C PRO A 219 -23.16 6.79 9.35
N THR A 220 -23.65 6.43 8.15
CA THR A 220 -24.31 5.15 7.88
C THR A 220 -23.34 4.06 7.41
N ALA A 221 -22.07 4.40 7.18
CA ALA A 221 -21.07 3.45 6.72
C ALA A 221 -20.85 2.34 7.77
N PRO A 222 -20.81 1.07 7.37
CA PRO A 222 -20.56 -0.03 8.29
C PRO A 222 -19.14 0.07 8.83
N ARG A 223 -19.01 0.23 10.15
CA ARG A 223 -17.74 0.31 10.88
C ARG A 223 -17.36 -1.05 11.48
N GLN A 224 -18.29 -1.70 12.17
CA GLN A 224 -18.05 -2.98 12.83
C GLN A 224 -18.81 -4.12 12.16
N CYS A 225 -18.16 -5.27 12.01
CA CYS A 225 -18.76 -6.52 11.53
C CYS A 225 -18.76 -7.62 12.61
N ASP A 226 -18.35 -7.31 13.83
CA ASP A 226 -18.08 -8.33 14.86
C ASP A 226 -19.35 -8.81 15.59
N THR A 227 -20.55 -8.55 15.03
CA THR A 227 -21.84 -8.87 15.65
C THR A 227 -22.67 -9.82 14.79
N ALA A 228 -22.80 -11.08 15.23
CA ALA A 228 -23.73 -12.15 14.82
C ALA A 228 -23.82 -12.54 13.32
N ASP A 229 -24.14 -13.80 13.03
CA ASP A 229 -24.09 -14.46 11.70
C ASP A 229 -24.77 -13.73 10.52
N GLU A 230 -25.78 -12.88 10.78
CA GLU A 230 -26.41 -12.04 9.75
C GLU A 230 -25.46 -10.96 9.19
N SER A 231 -24.43 -10.56 9.96
CA SER A 231 -23.42 -9.61 9.54
C SER A 231 -22.47 -10.18 8.50
N LEU A 232 -22.11 -11.47 8.54
CA LEU A 232 -21.14 -12.06 7.61
C LEU A 232 -21.68 -12.11 6.19
N THR A 233 -22.94 -12.53 6.02
CA THR A 233 -23.59 -12.59 4.69
C THR A 233 -23.73 -11.19 4.08
N ARG A 234 -24.12 -10.19 4.89
CA ARG A 234 -24.21 -8.79 4.45
C ARG A 234 -22.84 -8.25 4.06
N THR A 235 -21.84 -8.48 4.92
CA THR A 235 -20.44 -8.12 4.73
C THR A 235 -19.88 -8.73 3.44
N LEU A 236 -20.12 -10.00 3.16
CA LEU A 236 -19.73 -10.66 1.91
C LEU A 236 -20.46 -10.05 0.71
N ARG A 237 -21.77 -9.86 0.80
CA ARG A 237 -22.57 -9.25 -0.27
C ARG A 237 -22.05 -7.86 -0.65
N ASP A 238 -21.76 -7.04 0.35
CA ASP A 238 -21.26 -5.69 0.17
C ASP A 238 -19.83 -5.69 -0.41
N TYR A 239 -18.98 -6.63 -0.01
CA TYR A 239 -17.64 -6.81 -0.60
C TYR A 239 -17.71 -7.20 -2.08
N PHE A 240 -18.62 -8.11 -2.43
CA PHE A 240 -18.84 -8.55 -3.81
C PHE A 240 -19.80 -7.65 -4.59
N HIS A 241 -20.29 -6.56 -3.98
CA HIS A 241 -21.19 -5.63 -4.64
C HIS A 241 -20.52 -4.98 -5.86
N PRO A 242 -21.22 -4.79 -7.00
CA PRO A 242 -20.62 -4.28 -8.24
C PRO A 242 -19.86 -2.97 -8.08
N GLN A 243 -20.33 -2.07 -7.21
CA GLN A 243 -19.67 -0.80 -6.93
C GLN A 243 -18.30 -1.01 -6.26
N HIS A 244 -18.22 -1.92 -5.28
CA HIS A 244 -16.96 -2.24 -4.61
C HIS A 244 -16.01 -2.98 -5.57
N GLN A 245 -16.52 -3.92 -6.37
CA GLN A 245 -15.73 -4.60 -7.39
C GLN A 245 -15.19 -3.65 -8.47
N SER A 246 -15.96 -2.63 -8.86
CA SER A 246 -15.50 -1.58 -9.78
C SER A 246 -14.38 -0.75 -9.18
N LEU A 247 -14.44 -0.44 -7.88
CA LEU A 247 -13.36 0.23 -7.17
C LEU A 247 -12.08 -0.63 -7.17
N LEU A 248 -12.19 -1.89 -6.77
CA LEU A 248 -11.05 -2.81 -6.74
C LEU A 248 -10.39 -2.92 -8.12
N THR A 249 -11.22 -3.06 -9.16
CA THR A 249 -10.76 -3.13 -10.55
C THR A 249 -10.03 -1.85 -10.98
N ALA A 250 -10.58 -0.67 -10.65
CA ALA A 250 -9.94 0.60 -11.00
C ALA A 250 -8.56 0.76 -10.32
N LEU A 251 -8.42 0.32 -9.07
CA LEU A 251 -7.13 0.37 -8.36
C LEU A 251 -6.12 -0.67 -8.88
N TRP A 252 -6.59 -1.78 -9.45
CA TRP A 252 -5.76 -2.77 -10.14
C TRP A 252 -5.28 -2.30 -11.53
N GLN A 253 -5.96 -1.33 -12.15
CA GLN A 253 -5.56 -0.76 -13.43
C GLN A 253 -4.39 0.21 -13.26
N ALA A 254 -3.18 -0.35 -13.18
CA ALA A 254 -1.93 0.39 -13.12
C ALA A 254 -0.94 -0.09 -14.19
N PRO A 255 -0.03 0.78 -14.66
CA PRO A 255 0.99 0.41 -15.66
C PRO A 255 1.96 -0.68 -15.21
N GLN A 256 2.10 -0.92 -13.91
CA GLN A 256 3.01 -1.92 -13.34
C GLN A 256 2.36 -2.65 -12.15
N PRO A 257 2.65 -3.94 -11.94
CA PRO A 257 2.10 -4.71 -10.81
C PRO A 257 2.37 -4.09 -9.44
N SER A 258 3.59 -3.59 -9.21
CA SER A 258 3.98 -2.95 -7.95
C SER A 258 3.10 -1.74 -7.61
N LEU A 259 2.75 -0.92 -8.60
CA LEU A 259 1.86 0.22 -8.42
C LEU A 259 0.42 -0.24 -8.13
N ALA A 260 -0.04 -1.31 -8.77
CA ALA A 260 -1.33 -1.89 -8.45
C ALA A 260 -1.37 -2.39 -7.00
N TRP A 261 -0.36 -3.13 -6.55
CA TRP A 261 -0.25 -3.58 -5.16
C TRP A 261 -0.18 -2.42 -4.17
N ARG A 262 0.54 -1.35 -4.51
CA ARG A 262 0.57 -0.11 -3.72
C ARG A 262 -0.84 0.47 -3.57
N ASN A 263 -1.58 0.60 -4.66
CA ASN A 263 -2.96 1.11 -4.64
C ASN A 263 -3.88 0.24 -3.76
N GLN A 264 -3.76 -1.09 -3.87
CA GLN A 264 -4.56 -2.02 -3.06
C GLN A 264 -4.21 -1.95 -1.57
N THR A 265 -2.93 -1.90 -1.22
CA THR A 265 -2.49 -1.78 0.18
C THR A 265 -2.93 -0.46 0.82
N TYR A 266 -2.95 0.64 0.07
CA TYR A 266 -3.55 1.89 0.53
C TYR A 266 -5.05 1.78 0.78
N LEU A 267 -5.80 1.07 -0.07
CA LEU A 267 -7.22 0.86 0.18
C LEU A 267 -7.45 0.04 1.46
N ILE A 268 -6.63 -0.99 1.70
CA ILE A 268 -6.68 -1.76 2.96
C ILE A 268 -6.35 -0.85 4.15
N ARG A 269 -5.34 0.02 4.04
CA ARG A 269 -4.98 1.01 5.07
C ARG A 269 -6.12 1.98 5.35
N LEU A 270 -6.79 2.47 4.31
CA LEU A 270 -7.95 3.35 4.45
C LEU A 270 -9.04 2.66 5.26
N TYR A 271 -9.37 1.42 4.93
CA TYR A 271 -10.35 0.66 5.70
C TYR A 271 -9.90 0.43 7.13
N LEU A 272 -8.61 0.18 7.39
CA LEU A 272 -8.07 0.09 8.74
C LEU A 272 -8.28 1.41 9.51
N ASN A 273 -7.85 2.54 8.92
CA ASN A 273 -7.89 3.85 9.56
C ASN A 273 -9.34 4.34 9.80
N ALA A 274 -10.27 4.00 8.91
CA ALA A 274 -11.69 4.33 9.06
C ALA A 274 -12.43 3.42 10.07
N GLY A 275 -11.71 2.55 10.78
CA GLY A 275 -12.30 1.60 11.71
C GLY A 275 -13.17 0.56 11.03
N GLY A 276 -12.85 0.20 9.78
CA GLY A 276 -13.59 -0.76 8.98
C GLY A 276 -13.35 -2.22 9.39
N CYS A 277 -14.37 -3.02 9.07
CA CYS A 277 -14.48 -4.46 9.23
C CYS A 277 -13.17 -5.28 9.06
N ASN A 278 -12.75 -5.97 10.13
CA ASN A 278 -11.56 -6.85 10.10
C ASN A 278 -11.68 -7.92 9.01
N PHE A 279 -12.85 -8.54 8.85
CA PHE A 279 -13.09 -9.56 7.84
C PHE A 279 -12.83 -9.06 6.41
N TRP A 280 -13.27 -7.85 6.06
CA TRP A 280 -13.00 -7.26 4.74
C TRP A 280 -11.52 -7.04 4.50
N ARG A 281 -10.82 -6.52 5.52
CA ARG A 281 -9.38 -6.27 5.43
C ARG A 281 -8.64 -7.59 5.23
N SER A 282 -8.97 -8.62 6.01
CA SER A 282 -8.37 -9.95 5.89
C SER A 282 -8.65 -10.57 4.52
N LEU A 283 -9.90 -10.52 4.03
CA LEU A 283 -10.26 -11.02 2.71
C LEU A 283 -9.49 -10.30 1.60
N HIS A 284 -9.37 -8.98 1.69
CA HIS A 284 -8.65 -8.17 0.71
C HIS A 284 -7.14 -8.43 0.74
N GLN A 285 -6.54 -8.55 1.93
CA GLN A 285 -5.14 -8.96 2.08
C GLN A 285 -4.89 -10.36 1.48
N GLN A 286 -5.79 -11.32 1.72
CA GLN A 286 -5.71 -12.65 1.13
C GLN A 286 -5.76 -12.60 -0.41
N HIS A 287 -6.69 -11.83 -0.99
CA HIS A 287 -6.77 -11.66 -2.44
C HIS A 287 -5.52 -11.00 -3.01
N LEU A 288 -4.98 -9.98 -2.35
CA LEU A 288 -3.75 -9.31 -2.75
C LEU A 288 -2.57 -10.28 -2.76
N VAL A 289 -2.37 -11.06 -1.69
CA VAL A 289 -1.27 -12.04 -1.60
C VAL A 289 -1.44 -13.15 -2.64
N ARG A 290 -2.64 -13.69 -2.82
CA ARG A 290 -2.91 -14.69 -3.87
C ARG A 290 -2.60 -14.17 -5.27
N ALA A 291 -2.97 -12.92 -5.56
CA ALA A 291 -2.62 -12.29 -6.83
C ALA A 291 -1.10 -12.12 -6.97
N ALA A 292 -0.41 -11.71 -5.90
CA ALA A 292 1.04 -11.52 -5.91
C ALA A 292 1.81 -12.83 -6.16
N ILE A 293 1.51 -13.90 -5.42
CA ILE A 293 2.18 -15.21 -5.57
C ILE A 293 1.84 -15.94 -6.87
N SER A 294 0.76 -15.53 -7.56
CA SER A 294 0.41 -16.06 -8.87
C SER A 294 1.31 -15.51 -9.99
N LEU A 295 2.05 -14.42 -9.73
CA LEU A 295 2.99 -13.89 -10.71
C LEU A 295 4.29 -14.68 -10.68
N PRO A 296 4.84 -15.05 -11.86
CA PRO A 296 6.14 -15.72 -11.92
C PRO A 296 7.25 -14.77 -11.47
N LEU A 297 8.03 -15.16 -10.46
CA LEU A 297 9.24 -14.47 -10.02
C LEU A 297 10.44 -14.93 -10.86
N SER A 298 10.57 -14.34 -12.04
CA SER A 298 11.60 -14.68 -13.04
C SER A 298 12.84 -13.78 -12.97
N THR A 299 12.78 -12.67 -12.24
CA THR A 299 13.84 -11.65 -12.17
C THR A 299 14.07 -11.19 -10.74
N ALA A 300 15.27 -10.66 -10.46
CA ALA A 300 15.60 -10.08 -9.15
C ALA A 300 14.70 -8.89 -8.78
N GLU A 301 14.32 -8.04 -9.75
CA GLU A 301 13.38 -6.94 -9.53
C GLU A 301 12.00 -7.43 -9.09
N GLN A 302 11.48 -8.51 -9.69
CA GLN A 302 10.20 -9.08 -9.29
C GLN A 302 10.26 -9.63 -7.86
N LEU A 303 11.38 -10.27 -7.49
CA LEU A 303 11.59 -10.77 -6.13
C LEU A 303 11.74 -9.62 -5.12
N GLU A 304 12.44 -8.54 -5.49
CA GLU A 304 12.51 -7.31 -4.69
C GLU A 304 11.12 -6.73 -4.44
N GLN A 305 10.28 -6.61 -5.47
CA GLN A 305 8.92 -6.11 -5.30
C GLN A 305 8.09 -6.96 -4.33
N MET A 306 8.31 -8.28 -4.27
CA MET A 306 7.68 -9.15 -3.27
C MET A 306 8.19 -8.88 -1.86
N VAL A 307 9.50 -8.69 -1.67
CA VAL A 307 10.08 -8.31 -0.37
C VAL A 307 9.51 -6.95 0.09
N LEU A 308 9.42 -5.97 -0.81
CA LEU A 308 8.84 -4.67 -0.51
C LEU A 308 7.33 -4.77 -0.20
N LEU A 309 6.58 -5.62 -0.90
CA LEU A 309 5.17 -5.90 -0.58
C LEU A 309 5.04 -6.53 0.81
N HIS A 310 5.82 -7.58 1.11
CA HIS A 310 5.82 -8.24 2.42
C HIS A 310 6.07 -7.23 3.54
N ARG A 311 7.12 -6.41 3.40
CA ARG A 311 7.48 -5.35 4.34
C ARG A 311 6.33 -4.35 4.52
N THR A 312 5.66 -3.94 3.45
CA THR A 312 4.52 -3.01 3.48
C THR A 312 3.35 -3.60 4.26
N LEU A 313 3.01 -4.87 4.01
CA LEU A 313 1.96 -5.58 4.74
C LEU A 313 2.26 -5.60 6.24
N ARG A 314 3.49 -5.97 6.63
CA ARG A 314 3.93 -5.97 8.03
C ARG A 314 3.91 -4.58 8.67
N ARG A 315 4.35 -3.56 7.93
CA ARG A 315 4.52 -2.19 8.46
C ARG A 315 3.20 -1.46 8.68
N TYR A 316 2.25 -1.61 7.79
CA TYR A 316 1.06 -0.74 7.75
C TYR A 316 -0.25 -1.48 7.97
N LEU A 317 -0.26 -2.81 7.77
CA LEU A 317 -1.45 -3.64 7.77
C LEU A 317 -1.28 -4.89 8.66
N PRO A 318 -0.91 -4.70 9.95
CA PRO A 318 -0.68 -5.80 10.88
C PRO A 318 -1.94 -6.64 11.17
#